data_AF-A0A531K742-F1
#
_entry.id   AF-A0A531K742-F1
#
_cell.length_a   1.000
_cell.length_b   1.000
_cell.length_c   1.000
_cell.angle_alpha   90.00
_cell.angle_beta   90.00
_cell.angle_gamma   90.00
#
_symmetry.space_group_name_H-M   'P 1'
#
loop_
_entity.id
_entity.type
_entity.pdbx_description
1 polymer ?
#
loop_
_entity_poly.entity_id
_entity_poly.type
_entity_poly.pdbx_seq_one_letter_code
_entity_poly.pdbx_strand_id
1 'polypeptide(L)'
;MDEAGVVDAVVVGAGWAGLGVSYALAQADMRHCVLERGRVGETWRTQRWDSFHFNLPNMYSVMPGDSYDGADPEGFMTHTGFVTLLEDYARRRRLPVRTGASVTKLEASNGLFRVVTPEQTWLAK
;
A
#
# COMPACT_ATOMS: atom_id res chain seq x y z
N MET A 1 25.04 9.68 -0.72
CA MET A 1 24.24 9.10 0.37
C MET A 1 23.16 10.12 0.64
N ASP A 2 22.06 10.05 -0.09
CA ASP A 2 20.99 11.05 0.06
C ASP A 2 20.36 10.83 1.44
N GLU A 3 20.54 11.80 2.33
CA GLU A 3 19.65 11.93 3.49
C GLU A 3 18.25 12.10 2.92
N ALA A 4 17.47 11.01 2.93
CA ALA A 4 16.04 11.11 2.71
C ALA A 4 15.51 12.04 3.81
N GLY A 5 15.30 13.31 3.46
CA GLY A 5 14.83 14.33 4.38
C GLY A 5 13.56 13.89 5.10
N VAL A 6 13.30 14.48 6.26
CA VAL A 6 12.14 14.15 7.10
C VAL A 6 10.86 14.23 6.26
N VAL A 7 10.11 13.13 6.18
CA VAL A 7 8.81 13.05 5.51
C VAL A 7 7.67 13.36 6.49
N ASP A 8 6.49 13.67 5.97
CA ASP A 8 5.31 13.94 6.80
C ASP A 8 4.70 12.64 7.34
N ALA A 9 4.84 11.52 6.63
CA ALA A 9 4.38 10.21 7.09
C ALA A 9 5.16 9.05 6.43
N VAL A 10 5.21 7.92 7.13
CA VAL A 10 5.62 6.62 6.57
C VAL A 10 4.48 5.62 6.78
N VAL A 11 4.01 5.03 5.69
CA VAL A 11 2.98 3.98 5.72
C VAL A 11 3.67 2.62 5.66
N VAL A 12 3.43 1.76 6.64
CA VAL A 12 4.00 0.41 6.69
C VAL A 12 2.98 -0.60 6.16
N GLY A 13 3.28 -1.19 5.00
CA GLY A 13 2.46 -2.16 4.28
C GLY A 13 1.81 -1.58 3.02
N ALA A 14 1.97 -2.24 1.88
CA ALA A 14 1.35 -1.90 0.59
C ALA A 14 0.20 -2.85 0.24
N GLY A 15 -0.66 -3.14 1.23
CA GLY A 15 -1.97 -3.76 1.01
C GLY A 15 -3.06 -2.71 0.74
N TRP A 16 -4.31 -3.16 0.68
CA TRP A 16 -5.49 -2.32 0.46
C TRP A 16 -5.50 -1.04 1.32
N ALA A 17 -5.37 -1.19 2.64
CA ALA A 17 -5.41 -0.06 3.56
C ALA A 17 -4.24 0.92 3.34
N GLY A 18 -3.02 0.42 3.20
CA GLY A 18 -1.83 1.25 3.02
C GLY A 18 -1.87 2.06 1.72
N LEU A 19 -2.34 1.45 0.63
CA LEU A 19 -2.52 2.16 -0.64
C LEU A 19 -3.66 3.20 -0.56
N GLY A 20 -4.74 2.92 0.17
CA GLY A 20 -5.80 3.89 0.43
C GLY A 20 -5.30 5.11 1.23
N VAL A 21 -4.53 4.87 2.29
CA VAL A 21 -3.90 5.93 3.09
C VAL A 21 -2.92 6.75 2.25
N SER A 22 -2.05 6.08 1.48
CA SER A 22 -1.10 6.75 0.59
C SER A 22 -1.79 7.66 -0.42
N TYR A 23 -2.92 7.23 -0.99
CA TYR A 23 -3.72 8.09 -1.85
C TYR A 23 -4.23 9.33 -1.12
N ALA A 24 -4.80 9.18 0.08
CA ALA A 24 -5.30 10.31 0.85
C ALA A 24 -4.17 11.31 1.22
N LEU A 25 -2.99 10.81 1.60
CA LEU A 25 -1.81 11.64 1.86
C LEU A 25 -1.35 12.38 0.60
N ALA A 26 -1.40 11.74 -0.57
CA ALA A 26 -1.09 12.39 -1.84
C ALA A 26 -2.09 13.51 -2.18
N GLN A 27 -3.40 13.29 -1.93
CA GLN A 27 -4.42 14.33 -2.13
C GLN A 27 -4.24 15.52 -1.17
N ALA A 28 -3.66 15.29 0.01
CA ALA A 28 -3.34 16.31 0.99
C ALA A 28 -1.97 16.98 0.78
N ASP A 29 -1.27 16.70 -0.32
CA ASP A 29 0.09 17.20 -0.62
C ASP A 29 1.13 16.88 0.49
N MET A 30 0.92 15.77 1.20
CA MET A 30 1.84 15.33 2.26
C MET A 30 2.93 14.43 1.67
N ARG A 31 4.20 14.78 1.93
CA ARG A 31 5.34 13.97 1.51
C ARG A 31 5.35 12.69 2.33
N HIS A 32 5.27 11.55 1.68
CA HIS A 32 5.24 10.26 2.36
C HIS A 32 5.88 9.17 1.51
N CYS A 33 6.11 8.01 2.13
CA CYS A 33 6.44 6.77 1.43
C CYS A 33 5.62 5.61 1.98
N VAL A 34 5.49 4.56 1.17
CA VAL A 34 4.89 3.29 1.59
C VAL A 34 5.96 2.21 1.56
N LEU A 35 6.19 1.51 2.67
CA LEU A 35 7.21 0.47 2.78
C LEU A 35 6.54 -0.89 2.85
N GLU A 36 6.86 -1.78 1.91
CA GLU A 36 6.32 -3.13 1.84
C GLU A 36 7.45 -4.16 1.86
N ARG A 37 7.32 -5.17 2.73
CA ARG A 37 8.32 -6.24 2.87
C ARG A 37 8.41 -7.12 1.63
N GLY A 38 7.29 -7.38 0.97
CA GLY A 38 7.20 -8.20 -0.24
C GLY A 38 6.86 -7.34 -1.46
N ARG A 39 5.89 -7.80 -2.25
CA ARG A 39 5.29 -7.04 -3.35
C ARG A 39 4.01 -6.35 -2.89
N VAL A 40 3.50 -5.44 -3.72
CA VAL A 40 2.16 -4.87 -3.52
C VAL A 40 1.13 -6.01 -3.39
N GLY A 41 0.32 -5.94 -2.33
CA GLY A 41 -0.68 -6.97 -2.05
C GLY A 41 -0.11 -8.34 -1.63
N GLU A 42 1.14 -8.44 -1.14
CA GLU A 42 1.83 -9.73 -0.87
C GLU A 42 0.99 -10.73 -0.08
N THR A 43 0.29 -10.30 0.98
CA THR A 43 -0.59 -11.19 1.77
C THR A 43 -1.70 -11.83 0.94
N TRP A 44 -2.28 -11.10 -0.01
CA TRP A 44 -3.32 -11.63 -0.90
C TRP A 44 -2.74 -12.57 -1.94
N ARG A 45 -1.48 -12.34 -2.33
CA ARG A 45 -0.77 -13.13 -3.32
C ARG A 45 -0.29 -14.48 -2.80
N THR A 46 0.21 -14.54 -1.57
CA THR A 46 0.92 -15.74 -1.07
C THR A 46 0.27 -16.39 0.16
N GLN A 47 -0.73 -15.75 0.77
CA GLN A 47 -1.38 -16.24 1.99
C GLN A 47 -2.88 -16.46 1.80
N ARG A 48 -3.28 -16.75 0.55
CA ARG A 48 -4.65 -17.16 0.18
C ARG A 48 -4.59 -18.49 -0.56
N TRP A 49 -5.67 -19.26 -0.46
CA TRP A 49 -5.83 -20.52 -1.17
C TRP A 49 -6.32 -20.27 -2.60
N ASP A 50 -6.08 -21.22 -3.51
CA ASP A 50 -6.32 -21.04 -4.94
C ASP A 50 -7.78 -20.70 -5.28
N SER A 51 -8.73 -21.33 -4.58
CA SER A 51 -10.17 -21.08 -4.76
C SER A 51 -10.71 -19.87 -3.97
N PHE A 52 -9.85 -19.02 -3.41
CA PHE A 52 -10.29 -17.85 -2.65
C PHE A 52 -11.02 -16.85 -3.56
N HIS A 53 -12.22 -16.47 -3.12
CA HIS A 53 -13.01 -15.39 -3.69
C HIS A 53 -13.49 -14.44 -2.59
N PHE A 54 -13.72 -13.19 -2.94
CA PHE A 54 -14.32 -12.20 -2.04
C PHE A 54 -15.76 -12.60 -1.71
N ASN A 55 -16.22 -12.24 -0.51
CA ASN A 55 -17.59 -12.47 -0.07
C ASN A 55 -18.54 -11.30 -0.41
N LEU A 56 -18.06 -10.32 -1.17
CA LEU A 56 -18.80 -9.13 -1.59
C LEU A 56 -18.70 -8.98 -3.11
N PRO A 57 -19.76 -8.49 -3.76
CA PRO A 57 -19.73 -8.14 -5.17
C PRO A 57 -18.58 -7.22 -5.56
N ASN A 58 -18.05 -7.39 -6.77
CA ASN A 58 -16.96 -6.61 -7.32
C ASN A 58 -17.21 -5.10 -7.30
N MET A 59 -18.46 -4.67 -7.51
CA MET A 59 -18.84 -3.25 -7.47
C MET A 59 -18.59 -2.56 -6.12
N TYR A 60 -18.45 -3.33 -5.03
CA TYR A 60 -18.10 -2.80 -3.70
C TYR A 60 -16.59 -2.83 -3.42
N SER A 61 -15.80 -3.48 -4.28
CA SER A 61 -14.35 -3.62 -4.12
C SER A 61 -13.62 -2.56 -4.93
N VAL A 62 -13.84 -1.29 -4.60
CA VAL A 62 -13.29 -0.12 -5.32
C VAL A 62 -12.34 0.68 -4.42
N MET A 63 -11.19 1.09 -4.96
CA MET A 63 -10.22 1.91 -4.24
C MET A 63 -10.63 3.40 -4.22
N PRO A 64 -10.18 4.18 -3.23
CA PRO A 64 -10.47 5.61 -3.17
C PRO A 64 -10.18 6.36 -4.48
N GLY A 65 -11.15 7.16 -4.94
CA GLY A 65 -11.03 7.95 -6.17
C GLY A 65 -11.23 7.17 -7.47
N ASP A 66 -11.43 5.85 -7.42
CA ASP A 66 -11.83 5.04 -8.56
C ASP A 66 -13.36 4.85 -8.59
N SER A 67 -13.86 4.36 -9.71
CA SER A 67 -15.22 3.86 -9.88
C SER A 67 -15.14 2.48 -10.52
N TYR A 68 -16.12 1.61 -10.25
CA TYR A 68 -16.14 0.29 -10.86
C TYR A 68 -16.45 0.39 -12.37
N ASP A 69 -15.57 -0.17 -13.20
CA ASP A 69 -15.65 -0.18 -14.66
C ASP A 69 -15.53 -1.60 -15.27
N GLY A 70 -15.57 -2.63 -14.42
CA GLY A 70 -15.48 -4.03 -14.84
C GLY A 70 -16.78 -4.56 -15.46
N ALA A 71 -16.67 -5.70 -16.15
CA ALA A 71 -17.78 -6.33 -16.87
C ALA A 71 -18.72 -7.18 -15.99
N ASP A 72 -18.35 -7.46 -14.73
CA ASP A 72 -19.08 -8.37 -13.84
C ASP A 72 -19.26 -7.74 -12.43
N PRO A 73 -20.17 -6.77 -12.27
CA PRO A 73 -20.34 -6.02 -11.03
C PRO A 73 -20.82 -6.87 -9.85
N GLU A 74 -21.62 -7.92 -10.11
CA GLU A 74 -22.19 -8.82 -9.11
C GLU A 74 -21.30 -10.04 -8.81
N GLY A 75 -20.29 -10.29 -9.64
CA GLY A 75 -19.31 -11.35 -9.43
C GLY A 75 -18.42 -11.14 -8.21
N PHE A 76 -17.63 -12.17 -7.91
CA PHE A 76 -16.77 -12.22 -6.73
C PHE A 76 -15.30 -12.28 -7.15
N MET A 77 -14.50 -11.30 -6.73
CA MET A 77 -13.10 -11.18 -7.15
C MET A 77 -12.25 -12.33 -6.59
N THR A 78 -11.39 -12.92 -7.42
CA THR A 78 -10.36 -13.85 -6.96
C THR A 78 -9.25 -13.12 -6.20
N HIS A 79 -8.46 -13.84 -5.41
CA HIS A 79 -7.28 -13.25 -4.78
C HIS A 79 -6.30 -12.65 -5.82
N THR A 80 -6.12 -13.30 -6.97
CA THR A 80 -5.25 -12.82 -8.04
C THR A 80 -5.80 -11.54 -8.67
N GLY A 81 -7.11 -11.49 -8.95
CA GLY A 81 -7.76 -10.29 -9.47
C GLY A 81 -7.62 -9.10 -8.51
N PHE A 82 -7.72 -9.37 -7.21
CA PHE A 82 -7.53 -8.33 -6.20
C PHE A 82 -6.09 -7.81 -6.15
N VAL A 83 -5.10 -8.70 -6.28
CA VAL A 83 -3.69 -8.28 -6.36
C VAL A 83 -3.45 -7.40 -7.60
N THR A 84 -4.00 -7.77 -8.76
CA THR A 84 -3.93 -6.95 -9.98
C THR A 84 -4.55 -5.57 -9.75
N LEU A 85 -5.72 -5.50 -9.11
CA LEU A 85 -6.36 -4.24 -8.75
C LEU A 85 -5.43 -3.34 -7.90
N LEU A 86 -4.79 -3.89 -6.88
CA LEU A 86 -3.87 -3.14 -6.01
C LEU A 86 -2.62 -2.64 -6.77
N GLU A 87 -2.03 -3.47 -7.62
CA GLU A 87 -0.85 -3.12 -8.42
C GLU A 87 -1.17 -2.02 -9.43
N ASP A 88 -2.29 -2.15 -10.14
CA ASP A 88 -2.76 -1.15 -11.09
C ASP A 88 -3.11 0.17 -10.40
N TYR A 89 -3.74 0.11 -9.22
CA TYR A 89 -4.04 1.30 -8.43
C TYR A 89 -2.77 2.05 -8.03
N ALA A 90 -1.78 1.34 -7.45
CA ALA A 90 -0.51 1.94 -7.05
C ALA A 90 0.21 2.59 -8.24
N ARG A 91 0.23 1.92 -9.40
CA ARG A 91 0.84 2.41 -10.64
C ARG A 91 0.12 3.64 -11.21
N ARG A 92 -1.21 3.57 -11.40
CA ARG A 92 -2.01 4.67 -11.98
C ARG A 92 -1.95 5.92 -11.12
N ARG A 93 -1.97 5.77 -9.79
CA ARG A 93 -1.90 6.89 -8.85
C ARG A 93 -0.47 7.32 -8.53
N ARG A 94 0.54 6.62 -9.08
CA ARG A 94 1.98 6.89 -8.87
C ARG A 94 2.33 6.95 -7.37
N LEU A 95 1.77 6.04 -6.59
CA LEU A 95 1.99 6.00 -5.14
C LEU A 95 3.46 5.67 -4.83
N PRO A 96 4.08 6.32 -3.82
CA PRO A 96 5.50 6.18 -3.50
C PRO A 96 5.80 4.87 -2.74
N VAL A 97 5.48 3.73 -3.36
CA VAL A 97 5.68 2.39 -2.79
C VAL A 97 7.11 1.91 -3.00
N ARG A 98 7.74 1.42 -1.92
CA ARG A 98 9.02 0.73 -1.93
C ARG A 98 8.81 -0.71 -1.44
N THR A 99 8.88 -1.64 -2.38
CA THR A 99 8.84 -3.09 -2.12
C THR A 99 10.20 -3.62 -1.67
N GLY A 100 10.22 -4.79 -1.03
CA GLY A 100 11.44 -5.36 -0.45
C GLY A 100 11.97 -4.59 0.76
N ALA A 101 11.19 -3.66 1.32
CA ALA A 101 11.56 -2.81 2.45
C ALA A 101 10.90 -3.32 3.73
N SER A 102 11.51 -4.32 4.36
CA SER A 102 10.98 -4.90 5.61
C SER A 102 11.28 -3.99 6.79
N VAL A 103 10.27 -3.29 7.31
CA VAL A 103 10.43 -2.48 8.53
C VAL A 103 10.68 -3.41 9.72
N THR A 104 11.80 -3.20 10.40
CA THR A 104 12.24 -4.02 11.54
C THR A 104 12.17 -3.28 12.87
N LYS A 105 12.11 -1.94 12.85
CA LYS A 105 12.06 -1.12 14.05
C LYS A 105 11.31 0.19 13.83
N LEU A 106 10.56 0.60 14.84
CA LEU A 106 9.95 1.92 14.96
C LEU A 106 10.32 2.51 16.32
N GLU A 107 10.88 3.72 16.33
CA GLU A 107 11.26 4.42 17.56
C GLU A 107 10.80 5.87 17.51
N ALA A 108 10.22 6.37 18.60
CA ALA A 108 10.00 7.81 18.77
C ALA A 108 11.28 8.46 19.31
N SER A 109 11.74 9.54 18.68
CA SER A 109 12.94 10.27 19.11
C SER A 109 12.85 11.74 18.68
N ASN A 110 13.06 12.67 19.62
CA ASN A 110 13.11 14.11 19.36
C ASN A 110 11.88 14.66 18.60
N GLY A 111 10.69 14.16 18.93
CA GLY A 111 9.44 14.59 18.27
C GLY A 111 9.26 14.05 16.85
N LEU A 112 10.06 13.08 16.43
CA LEU A 112 9.96 12.38 15.15
C LEU A 112 9.82 10.87 15.37
N PHE A 113 9.40 10.16 14.34
CA PHE A 113 9.45 8.70 14.26
C PHE A 113 10.60 8.25 13.37
N ARG A 114 11.45 7.38 13.90
CA ARG A 114 12.53 6.70 13.17
C ARG A 114 12.07 5.30 12.77
N VAL A 115 11.90 5.09 11.48
CA VAL A 115 11.47 3.82 10.87
C VAL A 115 12.68 3.16 10.22
N VAL A 116 13.00 1.93 10.60
CA VAL A 116 14.23 1.24 10.17
C VAL A 116 13.89 0.03 9.31
N THR A 117 14.53 -0.09 8.14
CA THR A 117 14.69 -1.35 7.38
C THR A 117 16.19 -1.71 7.32
N PRO A 118 16.56 -2.91 6.85
CA PRO A 118 17.97 -3.29 6.72
C PRO A 118 18.78 -2.37 5.78
N GLU A 119 18.14 -1.80 4.76
CA GLU A 119 18.79 -1.00 3.72
C GLU A 119 18.79 0.50 4.05
N GLN A 120 17.77 0.99 4.77
CA GLN A 120 17.56 2.42 4.98
C GLN A 120 16.81 2.72 6.28
N THR A 121 17.02 3.94 6.80
CA THR A 121 16.18 4.55 7.84
C THR A 121 15.41 5.73 7.28
N TRP A 122 14.13 5.86 7.64
CA TRP A 122 13.29 7.02 7.37
C TRP A 122 12.99 7.77 8.65
N LEU A 123 12.89 9.09 8.54
CA LEU A 123 12.40 9.97 9.59
C LEU A 123 11.05 10.54 9.17
N ALA A 124 10.05 10.40 10.03
CA ALA A 124 8.72 10.96 9.85
C ALA A 124 8.39 11.94 10.98
N LYS A 125 7.56 12.95 10.69
CA LYS A 125 6.98 13.83 11.69
C LYS A 125 6.01 13.12 12.63
#